data_AF-A0A668AD96-F1
#
_entry.id   AF-A0A668AD96-F1
#
_cell.length_a   1.000
_cell.length_b   1.000
_cell.length_c   1.000
_cell.angle_alpha   90.00
_cell.angle_beta   90.00
_cell.angle_gamma   90.00
#
_symmetry.space_group_name_H-M   'P 1'
#
loop_
_entity.id
_entity.type
_entity.pdbx_description
1 polymer ?
#
loop_
_entity_poly.entity_id
_entity_poly.type
_entity_poly.pdbx_seq_one_letter_code
_entity_poly.pdbx_strand_id
1 'polypeptide(L)'
;MHTKNFCLPVRETCIACQKTVYPLERLVADQHIYHKICFRCVHCNTKLSLGNYASLHNNVYCKPHFSQLFKAKGNYDEGFGHRPHKELWWDGENPNNTKMLLLENKEHS
;
A
#
# COMPACT_ATOMS: atom_id res chain seq x y z
N MET A 1 46.98 3.81 -13.37
CA MET A 1 46.24 2.55 -13.17
C MET A 1 44.75 2.85 -13.14
N HIS A 2 44.11 2.90 -14.32
CA HIS A 2 42.66 3.11 -14.41
C HIS A 2 41.99 1.75 -14.25
N THR A 3 41.49 1.46 -13.06
CA THR A 3 40.56 0.34 -12.82
C THR A 3 39.26 0.67 -13.55
N LYS A 4 39.11 0.14 -14.76
CA LYS A 4 37.83 0.11 -15.46
C LYS A 4 36.91 -0.82 -14.67
N ASN A 5 36.14 -0.25 -13.76
CA ASN A 5 35.02 -0.93 -13.13
C ASN A 5 33.97 -1.15 -14.21
N PHE A 6 34.00 -2.33 -14.82
CA PHE A 6 32.88 -2.83 -15.58
C PHE A 6 31.74 -3.03 -14.59
N CYS A 7 30.80 -2.09 -14.58
CA CYS A 7 29.50 -2.30 -13.94
C CYS A 7 28.84 -3.46 -14.67
N LEU A 8 28.98 -4.66 -14.10
CA LEU A 8 28.27 -5.84 -14.54
C LEU A 8 26.78 -5.50 -14.63
N PRO A 9 26.05 -6.04 -15.63
CA PRO A 9 24.63 -5.79 -15.76
C PRO A 9 23.96 -6.07 -14.42
N VAL A 10 23.37 -5.04 -13.82
CA VAL A 10 22.76 -5.10 -12.49
C VAL A 10 21.61 -6.09 -12.57
N ARG A 11 21.86 -7.32 -12.12
CA ARG A 11 20.83 -8.34 -11.97
C ARG A 11 20.09 -8.01 -10.69
N GLU A 12 18.93 -7.40 -10.83
CA GLU A 12 18.07 -7.12 -9.68
C GLU A 12 17.57 -8.44 -9.10
N THR A 13 17.61 -8.56 -7.78
CA THR A 13 17.19 -9.77 -7.05
C THR A 13 16.04 -9.43 -6.12
N CYS A 14 15.03 -10.29 -6.08
CA CYS A 14 13.90 -10.12 -5.18
C CYS A 14 14.33 -10.39 -3.75
N ILE A 15 14.07 -9.47 -2.84
CA ILE A 15 14.39 -9.67 -1.42
C ILE A 15 13.57 -10.81 -0.80
N ALA A 16 12.30 -10.97 -1.21
CA ALA A 16 11.41 -11.98 -0.66
C ALA A 16 11.74 -13.43 -1.06
N CYS A 17 12.17 -13.67 -2.31
CA CYS A 17 12.48 -15.04 -2.78
C CYS A 17 13.95 -15.26 -3.19
N GLN A 18 14.79 -14.22 -3.11
CA GLN A 18 16.20 -14.21 -3.51
C GLN A 18 16.47 -14.67 -4.96
N LYS A 19 15.47 -14.62 -5.85
CA LYS A 19 15.62 -14.93 -7.28
C LYS A 19 15.82 -13.67 -8.11
N THR A 20 16.44 -13.82 -9.28
CA THR A 20 16.55 -12.75 -10.26
C THR A 20 15.17 -12.25 -10.70
N VAL A 21 15.01 -10.94 -10.74
CA VAL A 21 13.76 -10.27 -11.12
C VAL A 21 13.92 -9.78 -12.54
N TYR A 22 13.03 -10.26 -13.41
CA TYR A 22 12.98 -9.78 -14.78
C TYR A 22 12.23 -8.44 -14.85
N PRO A 23 12.56 -7.56 -15.81
CA PRO A 23 11.91 -6.26 -15.98
C PRO A 23 10.37 -6.33 -16.02
N LEU A 24 9.81 -7.42 -16.54
CA LEU A 24 8.37 -7.66 -16.61
C LEU A 24 7.71 -7.79 -15.22
N GLU A 25 8.39 -8.45 -14.28
CA GLU A 25 7.90 -8.72 -12.93
C GLU A 25 8.47 -7.76 -11.90
N ARG A 26 9.33 -6.84 -12.34
CA ARG A 26 10.02 -5.87 -11.50
C ARG A 26 9.04 -4.96 -10.77
N LEU A 27 9.15 -4.95 -9.45
CA LEU A 27 8.42 -4.08 -8.56
C LEU A 27 9.41 -3.47 -7.56
N VAL A 28 9.46 -2.14 -7.49
CA VAL A 28 10.32 -1.42 -6.54
C VAL A 28 9.44 -0.92 -5.39
N ALA A 29 9.79 -1.29 -4.16
CA ALA A 29 9.09 -0.87 -2.95
C ALA A 29 10.13 -0.59 -1.87
N ASP A 30 10.05 0.58 -1.23
CA ASP A 30 10.96 0.95 -0.14
C ASP A 30 12.45 0.78 -0.50
N GLN A 31 12.83 1.19 -1.72
CA GLN A 31 14.18 1.02 -2.30
C GLN A 31 14.64 -0.43 -2.54
N HIS A 32 13.75 -1.40 -2.34
CA HIS A 32 14.01 -2.82 -2.56
C HIS A 32 13.26 -3.35 -3.79
N ILE A 33 13.83 -4.37 -4.43
CA ILE A 33 13.20 -5.03 -5.59
C ILE A 33 12.44 -6.27 -5.13
N TYR A 34 11.24 -6.44 -5.67
CA TYR A 34 10.38 -7.59 -5.49
C TYR A 34 9.81 -8.05 -6.84
N HIS A 35 9.36 -9.30 -6.90
CA HIS A 35 8.43 -9.70 -7.95
C HIS A 35 7.04 -9.18 -7.63
N LYS A 36 6.28 -8.77 -8.65
CA LYS A 36 4.83 -8.48 -8.54
C LYS A 36 4.07 -9.57 -7.80
N ILE A 37 4.46 -10.83 -8.00
CA ILE A 37 3.87 -12.00 -7.33
C ILE A 37 4.41 -12.26 -5.92
N CYS A 38 5.60 -11.80 -5.58
CA CYS A 38 6.22 -12.01 -4.27
C CYS A 38 5.84 -10.92 -3.27
N PHE A 39 5.23 -9.83 -3.74
CA PHE A 39 4.77 -8.73 -2.91
C PHE A 39 3.53 -9.12 -2.10
N ARG A 40 3.75 -9.83 -1.00
CA ARG A 40 2.71 -10.41 -0.14
C ARG A 40 2.97 -10.09 1.32
N CYS A 41 1.88 -10.03 2.09
CA CYS A 41 1.97 -9.86 3.53
C CYS A 41 2.63 -11.08 4.18
N VAL A 42 3.63 -10.88 5.04
CA VAL A 42 4.28 -12.00 5.76
C VAL A 42 3.33 -12.73 6.72
N HIS A 43 2.33 -12.04 7.29
CA HIS A 43 1.38 -12.66 8.24
C HIS A 43 0.26 -13.45 7.57
N CYS A 44 -0.36 -12.92 6.52
CA CYS A 44 -1.54 -13.56 5.88
C CYS A 44 -1.28 -14.05 4.46
N ASN A 45 -0.06 -13.87 3.94
CA ASN A 45 0.33 -14.24 2.58
C ASN A 45 -0.57 -13.66 1.47
N THR A 46 -1.34 -12.63 1.79
CA THR A 46 -2.23 -11.94 0.85
C THR A 46 -1.40 -11.09 -0.11
N LYS A 47 -1.75 -11.11 -1.39
CA LYS A 47 -1.15 -10.23 -2.41
C LYS A 47 -1.43 -8.77 -2.05
N LEU A 48 -0.37 -7.97 -1.98
CA LEU A 48 -0.48 -6.54 -1.75
C LEU A 48 -0.19 -5.81 -3.06
N SER A 49 -0.66 -4.57 -3.12
CA SER A 49 -0.38 -3.65 -4.24
C SER A 49 0.39 -2.46 -3.70
N LEU A 50 1.13 -1.77 -4.57
CA LEU A 50 1.90 -0.56 -4.19
C LEU A 50 1.05 0.54 -3.53
N GLY A 51 -0.28 0.53 -3.68
CA GLY A 51 -1.19 1.47 -3.00
C GLY A 51 -1.67 1.03 -1.61
N ASN A 52 -1.48 -0.24 -1.20
CA ASN A 52 -2.08 -0.80 0.01
C ASN A 52 -1.12 -1.72 0.80
N TYR A 53 0.14 -1.30 0.95
CA TYR A 53 1.15 -2.03 1.73
C TYR A 53 1.85 -1.13 2.74
N ALA A 54 2.52 -1.75 3.69
CA ALA A 54 3.48 -1.11 4.58
C ALA A 54 4.72 -1.99 4.72
N SER A 55 5.91 -1.42 4.57
CA SER A 55 7.20 -2.11 4.69
C SER A 55 7.81 -1.84 6.07
N LEU A 56 8.36 -2.88 6.70
CA LEU A 56 9.14 -2.77 7.93
C LEU A 56 10.28 -3.78 7.92
N HIS A 57 11.52 -3.33 8.13
CA HIS A 57 12.70 -4.19 8.22
C HIS A 57 12.76 -5.23 7.09
N ASN A 58 12.58 -4.79 5.84
CA ASN A 58 12.60 -5.62 4.62
C ASN A 58 11.45 -6.65 4.51
N ASN A 59 10.44 -6.55 5.38
CA ASN A 59 9.22 -7.35 5.33
C ASN A 59 8.04 -6.48 4.92
N VAL A 60 7.13 -7.07 4.15
CA VAL A 60 5.94 -6.39 3.65
C VAL A 60 4.72 -6.86 4.43
N TYR A 61 3.89 -5.91 4.86
CA TYR A 61 2.69 -6.16 5.66
C TYR A 61 1.48 -5.44 5.05
N CYS A 62 0.30 -6.01 5.27
CA CYS A 62 -0.93 -5.28 4.97
C CYS A 62 -1.21 -4.24 6.07
N LYS A 63 -1.96 -3.18 5.74
CA LYS A 63 -2.34 -2.12 6.69
C LYS A 63 -2.86 -2.64 8.05
N PRO A 64 -3.77 -3.63 8.12
CA PRO A 64 -4.24 -4.12 9.42
C PRO A 64 -3.15 -4.87 10.21
N HIS A 65 -2.40 -5.79 9.59
CA HIS A 65 -1.31 -6.50 10.30
C HIS A 65 -0.18 -5.58 10.71
N PHE A 66 0.15 -4.58 9.88
CA PHE A 66 1.12 -3.56 10.23
C PHE A 66 0.65 -2.78 11.46
N SER A 67 -0.58 -2.25 11.46
CA SER A 67 -1.12 -1.54 12.62
C SER A 67 -1.10 -2.39 13.90
N GLN A 68 -1.36 -3.69 13.79
CA GLN A 68 -1.41 -4.60 14.93
C GLN A 68 -0.01 -4.89 15.50
N LEU A 69 1.00 -5.03 14.63
CA LEU A 69 2.40 -5.17 15.05
C LEU A 69 2.93 -3.92 15.76
N PHE A 70 2.60 -2.74 15.25
CA PHE A 70 3.08 -1.48 15.83
C PHE A 70 2.38 -1.12 17.14
N LYS A 71 1.10 -1.48 17.31
CA LYS A 71 0.39 -1.38 18.59
C LYS A 71 1.10 -2.14 19.72
N ALA A 72 1.79 -3.23 19.40
CA ALA A 72 2.57 -3.97 20.39
C ALA A 72 3.92 -3.31 20.75
N LYS A 73 4.41 -2.34 19.94
CA LYS A 73 5.77 -1.78 20.06
C LYS A 73 5.84 -0.28 20.31
N GLY A 74 4.79 0.51 20.08
CA GLY A 74 4.73 1.93 20.46
C GLY A 74 3.79 2.79 19.61
N ASN A 75 2.94 3.55 20.32
CA ASN A 75 2.01 4.63 19.93
C ASN A 75 1.82 4.92 18.41
N TYR A 76 0.65 4.56 17.88
CA TYR A 76 0.19 4.92 16.54
C TYR A 76 -1.26 5.48 16.57
N ASP A 77 -1.60 6.23 17.63
CA ASP A 77 -2.95 6.80 17.81
C ASP A 77 -3.17 8.08 16.97
N GLU A 78 -2.11 8.80 16.59
CA GLU A 78 -2.24 10.16 16.03
C GLU A 78 -1.95 10.29 14.52
N GLY A 79 -1.71 9.18 13.80
CA GLY A 79 -1.18 9.24 12.42
C GLY A 79 -2.15 8.89 11.29
N PHE A 80 -3.25 8.18 11.56
CA PHE A 80 -4.28 7.89 10.55
C PHE A 80 -5.55 8.61 10.98
N GLY A 81 -5.68 9.85 10.53
CA GLY A 81 -6.88 10.65 10.72
C GLY A 81 -8.11 9.80 10.45
N HIS A 82 -9.02 9.77 11.43
CA HIS A 82 -10.34 9.17 11.31
C HIS A 82 -11.04 9.70 10.06
N ARG A 83 -10.93 8.97 8.95
CA ARG A 83 -12.00 8.86 7.96
C ARG A 83 -12.10 7.39 7.59
N PRO A 84 -13.15 6.68 8.04
CA PRO A 84 -13.42 5.33 7.55
C PRO A 84 -13.75 5.42 6.07
N HIS A 85 -12.73 5.37 5.22
CA HIS A 85 -12.91 5.35 3.78
C HIS A 85 -13.28 3.94 3.34
N LYS A 86 -14.49 3.54 3.71
CA LYS A 86 -15.17 2.39 3.11
C LYS A 86 -15.86 2.77 1.80
N GLU A 87 -15.62 3.98 1.26
CA GLU A 87 -16.50 4.59 0.26
C GLU A 87 -15.86 5.03 -1.07
N LEU A 88 -14.60 4.73 -1.40
CA LEU A 88 -14.13 4.89 -2.81
C LEU A 88 -13.46 3.64 -3.38
N TRP A 89 -14.14 2.49 -3.22
CA TRP A 89 -14.04 1.38 -4.17
C TRP A 89 -15.43 0.78 -4.38
N TRP A 90 -16.34 1.58 -4.94
CA TRP A 90 -17.54 1.06 -5.59
C TRP A 90 -17.42 1.30 -7.08
N ASP A 91 -17.05 0.24 -7.80
CA ASP A 91 -17.41 0.08 -9.21
C ASP A 91 -18.87 -0.41 -9.28
N GLY A 92 -19.76 0.38 -9.90
CA GLY A 92 -21.04 -0.10 -10.46
C GLY A 92 -22.36 0.29 -9.78
N GLU A 93 -23.22 0.97 -10.56
CA GLU A 93 -24.72 0.97 -10.58
C GLU A 93 -25.60 1.85 -9.64
N ASN A 94 -26.01 3.03 -10.16
CA ASN A 94 -27.37 3.62 -10.35
C ASN A 94 -28.47 3.67 -9.20
N PRO A 95 -29.66 4.28 -9.43
CA PRO A 95 -30.16 5.66 -9.21
C PRO A 95 -31.11 5.85 -7.98
N ASN A 96 -31.48 7.10 -7.68
CA ASN A 96 -32.60 7.55 -6.81
C ASN A 96 -32.41 7.46 -5.28
N ASN A 97 -31.92 8.54 -4.64
CA ASN A 97 -32.46 9.00 -3.35
C ASN A 97 -31.86 10.36 -2.94
N THR A 98 -32.40 11.48 -3.43
CA THR A 98 -32.20 12.80 -2.81
C THR A 98 -33.47 13.19 -2.07
N LYS A 99 -33.68 12.57 -0.91
CA LYS A 99 -34.50 13.13 0.15
C LYS A 99 -33.60 13.29 1.36
N MET A 100 -33.10 14.51 1.57
CA MET A 100 -32.89 15.15 2.87
C MET A 100 -31.99 16.36 2.72
N LEU A 101 -32.57 17.55 2.86
CA LEU A 101 -32.28 18.43 3.99
C LEU A 101 -33.31 19.56 3.97
N LEU A 102 -34.36 19.32 4.76
CA LEU A 102 -35.20 20.37 5.32
C LEU A 102 -34.31 21.20 6.25
N LEU A 103 -34.27 22.50 6.06
CA LEU A 103 -34.22 23.46 7.15
C LEU A 103 -34.88 24.75 6.66
N GLU A 104 -36.06 24.97 7.24
CA GLU A 104 -36.91 26.15 7.17
C GLU A 104 -36.19 27.44 7.58
N ASN A 105 -36.92 28.56 7.39
CA ASN A 105 -36.70 29.94 7.86
C ASN A 105 -35.95 30.81 6.83
N LYS A 106 -36.38 32.01 6.42
CA LYS A 106 -37.55 32.86 6.70
C LYS A 106 -37.36 34.14 5.85
N GLU A 107 -38.46 34.85 5.59
CA GLU A 107 -38.54 36.31 5.29
C GLU A 107 -37.91 36.82 3.96
N HIS A 108 -38.70 37.33 3.01
CA HIS A 108 -39.41 38.63 2.94
C HIS A 108 -38.67 39.61 2.01
N SER A 109 -39.06 39.67 0.74
CA SER A 109 -39.44 40.88 0.00
C SER A 109 -39.82 40.55 -1.44
#